data_AF-A0A0B6YIZ3-F1
#
_entry.id   AF-A0A0B6YIZ3-F1
#
_cell.length_a   1.000
_cell.length_b   1.000
_cell.length_c   1.000
_cell.angle_alpha   90.00
_cell.angle_beta   90.00
_cell.angle_gamma   90.00
#
_symmetry.space_group_name_H-M   'P 1'
#
loop_
_entity.id
_entity.type
_entity.pdbx_description
1 polymer ?
#
loop_
_entity_poly.entity_id
_entity_poly.type
_entity_poly.pdbx_seq_one_letter_code
_entity_poly.pdbx_strand_id
1 'polypeptide(L)'
;QVLKLSLAEFSLPKFYQLFGISTVKSAAVSAFRSSYRPGDRSFTMSPPENEKMPLSSLEAIADALLEIMEACMKDIPNCDWLQQWTDLARRFAFQYNPALQPRAIIVFGCISKTVTDSEVKQRLKIMMKALES
;
A
#
# COMPACT_ATOMS: atom_id res chain seq x y z
N GLN A 1 -16.55 -17.77 -5.91
CA GLN A 1 -16.90 -17.91 -4.47
C GLN A 1 -15.67 -17.67 -3.57
N VAL A 2 -14.49 -18.17 -3.95
CA VAL A 2 -13.21 -17.99 -3.23
C VAL A 2 -12.89 -16.52 -2.95
N LEU A 3 -12.86 -15.65 -3.98
CA LEU A 3 -12.55 -14.21 -3.80
C LEU A 3 -13.39 -13.53 -2.71
N LYS A 4 -14.71 -13.78 -2.70
CA LYS A 4 -15.62 -13.21 -1.69
C LYS A 4 -15.29 -13.69 -0.28
N LEU A 5 -14.96 -14.98 -0.12
CA LEU A 5 -14.61 -15.55 1.18
C LEU A 5 -13.25 -15.03 1.67
N SER A 6 -12.25 -15.00 0.79
CA SER A 6 -10.91 -14.50 1.13
C SER A 6 -10.93 -13.01 1.51
N LEU A 7 -11.68 -12.17 0.77
CA LEU A 7 -11.85 -10.77 1.13
C LEU A 7 -12.65 -10.58 2.43
N ALA A 8 -13.65 -11.45 2.69
CA ALA A 8 -14.38 -11.42 3.95
C ALA A 8 -13.48 -11.78 5.14
N GLU A 9 -12.61 -12.78 4.98
CA GLU A 9 -11.62 -13.13 5.99
C GLU A 9 -10.61 -12.00 6.22
N PHE A 10 -10.08 -11.42 5.15
CA PHE A 10 -9.14 -10.31 5.21
C PHE A 10 -9.74 -9.05 5.87
N SER A 11 -11.07 -8.92 5.84
CA SER A 11 -11.81 -7.83 6.47
C SER A 11 -12.16 -8.09 7.94
N LEU A 12 -11.69 -9.20 8.54
CA LEU A 12 -11.95 -9.50 9.94
C LEU A 12 -11.25 -8.50 10.88
N PRO A 13 -11.81 -8.23 12.08
CA PRO A 13 -11.24 -7.28 13.03
C PRO A 13 -9.77 -7.53 13.40
N LYS A 14 -9.32 -8.79 13.36
CA LYS A 14 -7.91 -9.17 13.60
C LYS A 14 -6.93 -8.45 12.66
N PHE A 15 -7.37 -8.07 11.46
CA PHE A 15 -6.53 -7.38 10.47
C PHE A 15 -6.62 -5.85 10.55
N TYR A 16 -7.57 -5.26 11.29
CA TYR A 16 -7.73 -3.80 11.38
C TYR A 16 -6.49 -3.10 11.96
N GLN A 17 -5.77 -3.79 12.83
CA GLN A 17 -4.51 -3.29 13.38
C GLN A 17 -3.45 -3.05 12.30
N LEU A 18 -3.41 -3.88 11.24
CA LEU A 18 -2.50 -3.66 10.12
C LEU A 18 -2.81 -2.35 9.38
N PHE A 19 -4.08 -1.94 9.39
CA PHE A 19 -4.52 -0.69 8.78
C PHE A 19 -4.30 0.53 9.69
N GLY A 20 -3.71 0.36 10.87
CA GLY A 20 -3.60 1.42 11.88
C GLY A 20 -4.96 1.77 12.52
N ILE A 21 -5.97 0.91 12.36
CA ILE A 21 -7.30 1.11 12.92
C ILE A 21 -7.34 0.48 14.32
N SER A 22 -7.09 1.30 15.35
CA SER A 22 -7.19 0.88 16.75
C SER A 22 -8.57 1.24 17.33
N THR A 23 -9.24 0.23 17.91
CA THR A 23 -10.37 0.40 18.86
C THR A 23 -11.41 1.48 18.52
N VAL A 24 -12.03 1.39 17.35
CA VAL A 24 -13.14 2.27 16.96
C VAL A 24 -14.43 1.49 16.73
N LYS A 25 -15.57 2.14 16.99
CA LYS A 25 -16.92 1.61 16.72
C LYS A 25 -17.15 1.27 15.24
N SER A 26 -16.36 1.88 14.32
CA SER A 26 -16.41 1.60 12.89
C SER A 26 -15.05 1.86 12.22
N ALA A 27 -14.51 0.83 11.56
CA ALA A 27 -13.26 0.91 10.82
C ALA A 27 -13.30 1.93 9.66
N ALA A 28 -14.43 2.01 8.96
CA ALA A 28 -14.63 2.98 7.88
C ALA A 28 -14.51 4.43 8.38
N VAL A 29 -15.00 4.71 9.59
CA VAL A 29 -14.93 6.06 10.18
C VAL A 29 -13.50 6.45 10.53
N SER A 30 -12.66 5.51 10.95
CA SER A 30 -11.22 5.77 11.15
C SER A 30 -10.47 5.95 9.82
N ALA A 31 -10.74 5.11 8.83
CA ALA A 31 -9.98 5.10 7.57
C ALA A 31 -10.15 6.39 6.73
N PHE A 32 -11.31 7.06 6.83
CA PHE A 32 -11.60 8.25 6.02
C PHE A 32 -11.54 9.58 6.79
N ARG A 33 -11.18 9.57 8.08
CA ARG A 33 -10.94 10.82 8.81
C ARG A 33 -9.60 11.40 8.40
N SER A 34 -9.63 12.34 7.47
CA SER A 34 -8.53 13.30 7.35
C SER A 34 -8.60 14.22 8.56
N SER A 35 -7.51 14.33 9.33
CA SER A 35 -7.35 15.24 10.47
C SER A 35 -7.35 16.70 10.02
N TYR A 36 -8.44 17.19 9.42
CA TYR A 36 -8.62 18.58 9.04
C TYR A 36 -8.91 19.39 10.30
N ARG A 37 -7.90 20.14 10.77
CA ARG A 37 -8.10 21.20 11.77
C ARG A 37 -8.42 22.51 11.03
N PRO A 38 -9.62 23.11 11.22
CA PRO A 38 -9.95 24.39 10.60
C PRO A 38 -9.09 25.48 11.25
N GLY A 39 -8.13 26.05 10.50
CA GLY A 39 -7.29 27.15 10.96
C GLY A 39 -5.80 27.03 10.61
N ASP A 40 -5.33 25.82 10.28
CA ASP A 40 -3.94 25.60 9.89
C ASP A 40 -3.83 25.68 8.36
N ARG A 41 -3.38 26.83 7.83
CA ARG A 41 -3.10 27.02 6.39
C ARG A 41 -1.80 26.33 5.95
N SER A 42 -1.15 25.61 6.85
CA SER A 42 0.03 24.82 6.53
C SER A 42 -0.37 23.48 5.94
N PHE A 43 0.04 23.23 4.70
CA PHE A 43 0.00 21.90 4.05
C PHE A 43 0.90 20.86 4.74
N THR A 44 1.43 21.14 5.93
CA THR A 44 2.14 20.17 6.75
C THR A 44 1.14 19.17 7.32
N MET A 45 0.80 18.20 6.48
CA MET A 45 0.23 16.92 6.89
C MET A 45 1.24 16.17 7.75
N SER A 46 1.27 16.49 9.04
CA SER A 46 1.77 15.56 10.04
C SER A 46 0.53 14.88 10.60
N PRO A 47 0.18 13.63 10.19
CA PRO A 47 -0.69 12.83 11.02
C PRO A 47 -0.04 12.77 12.41
N PRO A 48 -0.80 12.81 13.52
CA PRO A 48 -0.26 12.43 14.82
C PRO A 48 0.54 11.14 14.64
N GLU A 49 1.70 10.98 15.28
CA GLU A 49 2.60 9.83 15.09
C GLU A 49 1.87 8.47 15.19
N ASN A 50 0.73 8.45 15.90
CA ASN A 50 -0.18 7.34 16.07
C ASN A 50 -1.07 6.96 14.85
N GLU A 51 -1.15 7.78 13.81
CA GLU A 51 -1.95 7.53 12.59
C GLU A 51 -1.12 6.95 11.42
N LYS A 52 0.20 6.82 11.59
CA LYS A 52 1.05 6.25 10.54
C LYS A 52 0.98 4.73 10.59
N MET A 53 0.25 4.13 9.65
CA MET A 53 0.33 2.68 9.36
C MET A 53 1.81 2.26 9.26
N PRO A 54 2.26 1.25 10.04
CA PRO A 54 3.63 0.74 9.98
C PRO A 54 3.97 0.18 8.59
N LEU A 55 5.22 0.33 8.16
CA LEU A 55 5.67 -0.17 6.87
C LEU A 55 5.60 -1.71 6.77
N SER A 56 5.87 -2.42 7.88
CA SER A 56 5.69 -3.87 7.97
C SER A 56 4.23 -4.30 7.87
N SER A 57 3.31 -3.48 8.38
CA SER A 57 1.88 -3.73 8.20
C SER A 57 1.44 -3.52 6.75
N LEU A 58 2.00 -2.52 6.07
CA LEU A 58 1.76 -2.29 4.64
C LEU A 58 2.28 -3.45 3.78
N GLU A 59 3.47 -3.97 4.09
CA GLU A 59 4.03 -5.17 3.46
C GLU A 59 3.11 -6.38 3.65
N ALA A 60 2.71 -6.68 4.88
CA ALA A 60 1.77 -7.78 5.17
C ALA A 60 0.41 -7.62 4.45
N ILE A 61 -0.10 -6.40 4.33
CA ILE A 61 -1.33 -6.11 3.56
C ILE A 61 -1.11 -6.38 2.08
N ALA A 62 0.02 -5.93 1.51
CA ALA A 62 0.34 -6.12 0.11
C ALA A 62 0.48 -7.62 -0.23
N ASP A 63 1.20 -8.38 0.61
CA ASP A 63 1.36 -9.82 0.43
C ASP A 63 0.02 -10.57 0.52
N ALA A 64 -0.80 -10.27 1.52
CA ALA A 64 -2.12 -10.89 1.66
C ALA A 64 -3.04 -10.58 0.47
N LEU A 65 -3.04 -9.34 -0.02
CA LEU A 65 -3.82 -8.97 -1.21
C LEU A 65 -3.30 -9.66 -2.47
N LEU A 66 -1.98 -9.79 -2.61
CA LEU A 66 -1.36 -10.51 -3.73
C LEU A 66 -1.78 -11.99 -3.73
N GLU A 67 -1.73 -12.66 -2.58
CA GLU A 67 -2.18 -14.06 -2.44
C GLU A 67 -3.65 -14.23 -2.85
N ILE A 68 -4.54 -13.33 -2.39
CA ILE A 68 -5.96 -13.37 -2.74
C ILE A 68 -6.16 -13.20 -4.25
N MET A 69 -5.48 -12.23 -4.86
CA MET A 69 -5.58 -11.94 -6.28
C MET A 69 -5.09 -13.13 -7.12
N GLU A 70 -3.97 -13.74 -6.74
CA GLU A 70 -3.40 -14.89 -7.44
C GLU A 70 -4.27 -16.14 -7.34
N ALA A 71 -4.91 -16.34 -6.19
CA ALA A 71 -5.82 -17.45 -5.98
C ALA A 71 -7.07 -17.36 -6.87
N CYS A 72 -7.55 -16.15 -7.19
CA CYS A 72 -8.79 -15.98 -7.96
C CYS A 72 -8.60 -15.55 -9.43
N MET A 73 -7.44 -15.02 -9.82
CA MET A 73 -7.24 -14.46 -11.16
C MET A 73 -7.48 -15.46 -12.30
N LYS A 74 -7.22 -16.76 -12.05
CA LYS A 74 -7.40 -17.83 -13.04
C LYS A 74 -8.88 -18.06 -13.39
N ASP A 75 -9.78 -17.72 -12.47
CA ASP A 75 -11.21 -17.90 -12.62
C ASP A 75 -11.89 -16.68 -13.26
N ILE A 76 -11.14 -15.61 -13.56
CA ILE A 76 -11.65 -14.35 -14.06
C ILE A 76 -11.15 -14.14 -15.50
N PRO A 77 -12.04 -14.15 -16.50
CA PRO A 77 -11.63 -13.97 -17.89
C PRO A 77 -11.04 -12.57 -18.10
N ASN A 78 -9.95 -12.49 -18.87
CA ASN A 78 -9.23 -11.24 -19.17
C ASN A 78 -8.78 -10.46 -17.90
N CYS A 79 -8.48 -11.16 -16.80
CA CYS A 79 -8.02 -10.52 -15.57
C CYS A 79 -6.61 -9.96 -15.72
N ASP A 80 -6.48 -8.64 -15.65
CA ASP A 80 -5.23 -7.89 -15.72
C ASP A 80 -4.94 -7.12 -14.41
N TRP A 81 -5.66 -7.42 -13.32
CA TRP A 81 -5.60 -6.63 -12.08
C TRP A 81 -4.20 -6.55 -11.48
N LEU A 82 -3.44 -7.65 -11.51
CA LEU A 82 -2.06 -7.65 -11.02
C LEU A 82 -1.17 -6.72 -11.87
N GLN A 83 -1.37 -6.71 -13.19
CA GLN A 83 -0.63 -5.81 -14.09
C GLN A 83 -1.00 -4.35 -13.80
N GLN A 84 -2.29 -4.03 -13.68
CA GLN A 84 -2.74 -2.68 -13.34
C GLN A 84 -2.20 -2.22 -11.98
N TRP A 85 -2.24 -3.09 -10.97
CA TRP A 85 -1.71 -2.77 -9.64
C TRP A 85 -0.19 -2.54 -9.67
N THR A 86 0.54 -3.39 -10.40
CA THR A 86 1.99 -3.25 -10.60
C THR A 86 2.33 -1.93 -11.29
N ASP A 87 1.60 -1.57 -12.35
CA ASP A 87 1.80 -0.33 -13.09
C ASP A 87 1.55 0.92 -12.22
N LEU A 88 0.51 0.89 -11.38
CA LEU A 88 0.22 1.96 -10.44
C LEU A 88 1.33 2.08 -9.38
N ALA A 89 1.71 0.97 -8.74
CA ALA A 89 2.74 0.94 -7.72
C ALA A 89 4.09 1.43 -8.28
N ARG A 90 4.44 1.01 -9.51
CA ARG A 90 5.62 1.49 -10.24
C ARG A 90 5.60 3.00 -10.41
N ARG A 91 4.49 3.57 -10.88
CA ARG A 91 4.36 5.02 -11.08
C ARG A 91 4.56 5.77 -9.77
N PHE A 92 3.94 5.33 -8.67
CA PHE A 92 4.12 5.97 -7.37
C PHE A 92 5.52 5.77 -6.77
N ALA A 93 6.19 4.66 -7.08
CA ALA A 93 7.56 4.41 -6.63
C ALA A 93 8.59 5.29 -7.34
N PHE A 94 8.31 5.69 -8.58
CA PHE A 94 9.28 6.36 -9.47
C PHE A 94 8.93 7.80 -9.82
N GLN A 95 7.69 8.23 -9.62
CA GLN A 95 7.31 9.64 -9.64
C GLN A 95 7.67 10.27 -8.29
N TYR A 96 8.34 11.43 -8.33
CA TYR A 96 8.72 12.13 -7.12
C TYR A 96 7.49 12.53 -6.30
N ASN A 97 7.33 11.87 -5.15
CA ASN A 97 6.33 12.18 -4.14
C ASN A 97 6.85 11.67 -2.78
N PRO A 98 7.62 12.47 -2.03
CA PRO A 98 8.27 12.02 -0.78
C PRO A 98 7.31 11.40 0.25
N ALA A 99 6.03 11.76 0.24
CA ALA A 99 5.03 11.24 1.16
C ALA A 99 4.59 9.80 0.81
N LEU A 100 4.48 9.47 -0.48
CA LEU A 100 3.97 8.19 -0.96
C LEU A 100 5.08 7.25 -1.45
N GLN A 101 6.20 7.78 -1.89
CA GLN A 101 7.24 7.04 -2.58
C GLN A 101 7.82 5.88 -1.74
N PRO A 102 8.16 6.03 -0.44
CA PRO A 102 8.64 4.90 0.37
C PRO A 102 7.61 3.77 0.48
N ARG A 103 6.33 4.13 0.64
CA ARG A 103 5.21 3.17 0.72
C ARG A 103 5.00 2.46 -0.61
N ALA A 104 5.07 3.20 -1.72
CA ALA A 104 4.94 2.65 -3.06
C ALA A 104 6.09 1.73 -3.45
N ILE A 105 7.32 2.03 -3.01
CA ILE A 105 8.49 1.17 -3.25
C ILE A 105 8.31 -0.20 -2.57
N ILE A 106 7.78 -0.22 -1.34
CA ILE A 106 7.49 -1.46 -0.61
C ILE A 106 6.44 -2.28 -1.35
N VAL A 107 5.27 -1.68 -1.65
CA VAL A 107 4.19 -2.36 -2.38
C VAL A 107 4.68 -2.86 -3.73
N PHE A 108 5.41 -2.05 -4.49
CA PHE A 108 6.01 -2.46 -5.76
C PHE A 108 7.02 -3.61 -5.57
N GLY A 109 7.72 -3.66 -4.43
CA GLY A 109 8.59 -4.78 -4.05
C GLY A 109 7.84 -6.09 -3.86
N CYS A 110 6.73 -6.06 -3.13
CA CYS A 110 5.90 -7.25 -2.87
C CYS A 110 5.30 -7.82 -4.15
N ILE A 111 4.75 -6.97 -5.02
CA ILE A 111 3.89 -7.42 -6.14
C ILE A 111 4.62 -7.62 -7.47
N SER A 112 5.86 -7.13 -7.61
CA SER A 112 6.60 -7.26 -8.86
C SER A 112 7.16 -8.67 -9.03
N LYS A 113 6.53 -9.45 -9.93
CA LYS A 113 7.01 -10.79 -10.31
C LYS A 113 8.07 -10.80 -11.41
N THR A 114 8.15 -9.72 -12.17
CA THR A 114 9.15 -9.49 -13.20
C THR A 114 9.69 -8.08 -13.02
N VAL A 115 11.00 -7.93 -13.19
CA VAL A 115 11.68 -6.64 -13.04
C VAL A 115 12.57 -6.46 -14.25
N THR A 116 12.53 -5.28 -14.87
CA THR A 116 13.43 -4.91 -15.96
C THR A 116 14.72 -4.29 -15.43
N ASP A 117 15.81 -4.38 -16.20
CA ASP A 117 17.09 -3.75 -15.82
C ASP A 117 16.96 -2.25 -15.54
N SER A 118 16.07 -1.55 -16.23
CA SER A 118 15.83 -0.11 -16.00
C SER A 118 15.20 0.15 -14.64
N GLU A 119 14.27 -0.70 -14.19
CA GLU A 119 13.62 -0.62 -12.89
C GLU A 119 14.60 -0.97 -11.76
N VAL A 120 15.45 -1.98 -11.94
CA VAL A 120 16.54 -2.29 -10.98
C VAL A 120 17.47 -1.09 -10.82
N LYS A 121 17.95 -0.53 -11.93
CA LYS A 121 18.83 0.65 -11.91
C LYS A 121 18.17 1.84 -11.22
N GLN A 122 16.87 2.06 -11.45
CA GLN A 122 16.16 3.16 -10.83
C GLN A 122 15.95 2.95 -9.33
N ARG A 123 15.61 1.73 -8.89
CA ARG A 123 15.51 1.37 -7.47
C ARG A 123 16.85 1.56 -6.74
N LEU A 124 17.95 1.10 -7.34
CA LEU A 124 19.30 1.30 -6.81
C LEU A 124 19.68 2.79 -6.71
N LYS A 125 19.35 3.61 -7.72
CA LYS A 125 19.58 5.06 -7.67
C LYS A 125 18.81 5.74 -6.53
N ILE A 126 17.57 5.34 -6.28
CA ILE A 126 16.76 5.90 -5.18
C ILE A 126 17.37 5.49 -3.83
N MET A 127 17.76 4.23 -3.67
CA MET A 127 18.44 3.76 -2.45
C MET A 127 19.77 4.49 -2.22
N MET A 128 20.57 4.68 -3.27
CA MET A 128 21.85 5.40 -3.20
C MET A 128 21.65 6.85 -2.73
N LYS A 129 20.68 7.57 -3.30
CA LYS A 129 20.34 8.93 -2.85
C LYS A 129 19.87 8.98 -1.39
N ALA A 130 19.16 7.96 -0.93
CA ALA A 130 18.70 7.89 0.46
C ALA A 130 19.85 7.62 1.45
N LEU A 131 20.96 7.02 1.00
CA LEU A 131 22.16 6.80 1.80
C LEU A 131 23.09 8.03 1.84
N GLU A 132 22.97 8.93 0.87
CA GLU A 132 23.73 10.19 0.78
C GLU A 132 23.11 11.34 1.59
N SER A 133 21.93 11.12 2.19
CA SER A 133 21.17 12.10 3.01
C SER A 133 21.36 11.86 4.49
#